data_AF-A0A8T7H3X0-F1
#
_entry.id   AF-A0A8T7H3X0-F1
#
_cell.length_a   1.000
_cell.length_b   1.000
_cell.length_c   1.000
_cell.angle_alpha   90.00
_cell.angle_beta   90.00
_cell.angle_gamma   90.00
#
_symmetry.space_group_name_H-M   'P 1'
#
loop_
_entity.id
_entity.type
_entity.pdbx_description
1 polymer ?
#
loop_
_entity_poly.entity_id
_entity_poly.type
_entity_poly.pdbx_seq_one_letter_code
_entity_poly.pdbx_strand_id
1 'polypeptide(L)' 'MNATKRIIVREEVWAALSSMREPGMTFSELIEEMIEHEKKRRLVEDIKRIQETEELVEISL' A
#
# COMPACT_ATOMS: atom_id res chain seq x y z
N MET A 1 -14.08 -3.63 18.96
CA MET A 1 -14.89 -3.60 17.71
C MET A 1 -14.21 -2.65 16.75
N ASN A 2 -13.74 -3.12 15.59
CA ASN A 2 -13.30 -2.22 14.53
C ASN A 2 -14.53 -1.55 13.92
N ALA A 3 -14.48 -0.24 13.75
CA ALA A 3 -15.57 0.51 13.14
C ALA A 3 -15.66 0.18 11.64
N THR A 4 -16.76 -0.43 11.22
CA THR A 4 -17.00 -0.70 9.80
C THR A 4 -17.24 0.62 9.06
N LYS A 5 -16.42 0.90 8.04
CA LYS A 5 -16.61 2.01 7.10
C LYS A 5 -16.97 1.47 5.72
N ARG A 6 -17.76 2.22 4.95
CA ARG A 6 -18.16 1.87 3.58
C ARG A 6 -17.35 2.70 2.60
N ILE A 7 -16.81 2.04 1.58
CA ILE A 7 -16.15 2.69 0.43
C ILE A 7 -17.01 2.39 -0.78
N ILE A 8 -17.48 3.43 -1.47
CA ILE A 8 -18.22 3.29 -2.73
C ILE A 8 -17.20 3.28 -3.85
N VAL A 9 -17.26 2.25 -4.70
CA VAL A 9 -16.39 2.09 -5.87
C VAL A 9 -17.23 1.83 -7.11
N ARG A 10 -16.63 2.02 -8.28
CA ARG A 10 -17.23 1.64 -9.56
C ARG A 10 -17.27 0.12 -9.69
N GLU A 11 -18.19 -0.42 -10.49
CA GLU A 11 -18.40 -1.86 -10.64
C GLU A 11 -17.16 -2.56 -11.19
N GLU A 12 -16.48 -1.95 -12.16
CA GLU A 12 -15.24 -2.48 -12.73
C GLU A 12 -14.10 -2.56 -11.70
N VAL A 13 -14.05 -1.62 -10.76
CA VAL A 13 -13.07 -1.63 -9.67
C VAL A 13 -13.40 -2.72 -8.67
N TRP A 14 -14.68 -2.89 -8.35
CA TRP A 14 -15.15 -3.98 -7.48
C TRP A 14 -14.84 -5.36 -8.07
N ALA A 15 -15.06 -5.55 -9.37
CA ALA A 15 -14.74 -6.80 -10.07
C ALA A 15 -13.24 -7.10 -10.03
N ALA A 16 -12.40 -6.09 -10.28
CA ALA A 16 -10.95 -6.22 -10.19
C ALA A 16 -10.51 -6.61 -8.77
N LEU A 17 -10.95 -5.88 -7.74
CA LEU A 17 -10.64 -6.21 -6.34
C LEU A 17 -11.13 -7.62 -5.96
N SER A 18 -12.31 -8.01 -6.42
CA SER A 18 -12.86 -9.34 -6.16
C SER A 18 -12.00 -10.45 -6.74
N SER A 19 -11.43 -10.24 -7.93
CA SER A 19 -10.56 -11.19 -8.63
C SER A 19 -9.17 -11.34 -8.00
N MET A 20 -8.73 -10.34 -7.24
CA MET A 20 -7.42 -10.34 -6.58
C MET A 20 -7.42 -11.06 -5.22
N ARG A 21 -8.60 -11.39 -4.68
CA ARG A 21 -8.70 -12.04 -3.36
C ARG A 21 -8.30 -13.50 -3.42
N GLU A 22 -7.61 -13.94 -2.37
CA GLU A 22 -7.36 -15.35 -2.10
C GLU A 22 -8.56 -16.02 -1.39
N PRO A 23 -8.69 -17.36 -1.45
CA PRO A 23 -9.74 -18.08 -0.72
C PRO A 23 -9.69 -17.79 0.79
N GLY A 24 -10.82 -17.33 1.34
CA GLY A 24 -10.93 -16.99 2.77
C GLY A 24 -10.52 -15.55 3.12
N MET A 25 -9.98 -14.79 2.16
CA MET A 25 -9.54 -13.41 2.37
C MET A 25 -10.71 -12.42 2.33
N THR A 26 -10.72 -11.50 3.30
CA THR A 26 -11.63 -10.36 3.33
C THR A 26 -11.12 -9.20 2.47
N PHE A 27 -12.01 -8.28 2.10
CA PHE A 27 -11.59 -7.06 1.40
C PHE A 27 -10.72 -6.14 2.26
N SER A 28 -10.91 -6.16 3.58
CA SER A 28 -10.05 -5.38 4.49
C SER A 28 -8.61 -5.87 4.43
N GLU A 29 -8.40 -7.19 4.49
CA GLU A 29 -7.07 -7.80 4.39
C GLU A 29 -6.43 -7.51 3.03
N LEU A 30 -7.17 -7.64 1.93
CA LEU A 30 -6.66 -7.29 0.60
C LEU A 30 -6.21 -5.81 0.53
N ILE A 31 -7.02 -4.90 1.05
CA ILE A 31 -6.72 -3.47 1.04
C ILE A 31 -5.51 -3.17 1.94
N GLU A 32 -5.39 -3.83 3.09
CA GLU A 32 -4.23 -3.70 3.98
C GLU A 32 -2.93 -4.12 3.28
N GLU A 33 -2.94 -5.25 2.57
CA GLU A 33 -1.79 -5.69 1.77
C GLU A 33 -1.43 -4.70 0.67
N MET A 34 -2.42 -4.22 -0.08
CA MET A 34 -2.21 -3.21 -1.13
C MET A 34 -1.61 -1.92 -0.56
N ILE A 35 -2.06 -1.48 0.63
CA ILE A 35 -1.51 -0.31 1.32
C ILE A 35 -0.04 -0.54 1.68
N GLU A 36 0.30 -1.71 2.24
CA GLU A 36 1.69 -2.02 2.60
C GLU A 36 2.60 -2.09 1.37
N HIS A 37 2.13 -2.66 0.26
CA HIS A 37 2.85 -2.66 -1.00
C HIS A 37 3.09 -1.23 -1.52
N GLU A 38 2.09 -0.36 -1.49
CA GLU A 38 2.22 1.03 -1.93
C GLU A 38 3.17 1.85 -1.03
N LYS A 39 3.13 1.64 0.30
CA LYS A 39 4.09 2.26 1.23
C LYS A 39 5.53 1.86 0.91
N LYS A 40 5.77 0.56 0.70
CA LYS A 40 7.10 0.04 0.33
C LYS A 40 7.57 0.63 -0.99
N ARG A 41 6.70 0.71 -2.00
CA ARG A 41 7.02 1.32 -3.29
C ARG A 41 7.45 2.78 -3.13
N ARG A 42 6.66 3.59 -2.41
CA ARG A 42 6.98 4.99 -2.14
C ARG A 42 8.28 5.15 -1.37
N LEU A 43 8.51 4.32 -0.34
CA LEU A 43 9.75 4.38 0.44
C LEU A 43 10.98 4.15 -0.45
N VAL A 44 10.93 3.17 -1.36
CA VAL A 44 12.04 2.90 -2.28
C VAL A 44 12.24 4.08 -3.24
N GLU A 45 11.16 4.67 -3.76
CA GLU A 45 11.23 5.86 -4.62
C GLU A 45 11.82 7.06 -3.89
N ASP A 46 11.42 7.30 -2.64
CA ASP A 46 11.94 8.37 -1.81
C ASP A 46 13.42 8.20 -1.48
N ILE A 47 13.86 6.98 -1.12
CA ILE A 47 15.28 6.69 -0.87
C ILE A 47 16.11 6.98 -2.12
N LYS A 48 15.67 6.53 -3.30
CA LYS A 48 16.37 6.78 -4.56
C LYS A 48 16.47 8.27 -4.85
N ARG A 49 15.35 8.99 -4.71
CA ARG A 49 15.31 10.44 -4.91
C ARG A 49 16.31 11.14 -3.99
N ILE A 50 16.30 10.83 -2.69
CA ILE A 50 17.21 11.43 -1.70
C ILE A 50 18.67 11.13 -2.05
N GLN A 51 19.00 9.88 -2.40
CA GLN A 51 20.36 9.50 -2.80
C GLN A 51 20.86 10.25 -4.05
N GLU A 52 19.97 10.60 -4.97
CA GLU A 52 20.32 11.32 -6.20
C GLU A 52 20.40 12.84 -5.99
N THR A 53 19.62 13.40 -5.06
CA THR A 53 19.47 14.86 -4.93
C THR A 53 20.17 15.46 -3.71
N GLU A 54 20.49 14.67 -2.69
CA GLU A 54 20.97 15.15 -1.40
C GLU A 54 22.33 14.53 -1.03
N GLU A 55 23.16 15.31 -0.33
CA GLU A 55 24.41 14.81 0.24
C GLU A 55 24.10 14.08 1.55
N LEU A 56 24.23 12.75 1.53
CA LEU A 56 23.99 11.91 2.70
C LEU A 56 25.18 11.94 3.66
N VAL A 57 24.90 12.19 4.94
CA VAL A 57 25.90 12.16 6.02
C VAL A 57 25.74 10.92 6.90
N GLU A 58 26.84 10.30 7.29
CA GLU A 58 26.86 9.16 8.20
C GLU A 58 26.62 9.62 9.65
N ILE A 59 25.75 8.93 10.38
CA ILE A 59 25.51 9.18 11.80
C ILE A 59 26.22 8.10 12.61
N SER A 60 27.12 8.50 13.50
CA SER A 60 27.75 7.58 14.47
C SER A 60 26.73 7.12 15.51
N LEU A 61 26.52 5.81 15.62
CA LEU A 61 25.66 5.17 16.61
C LEU A 61 26.41 4.81 17.90
#